data_AF-A0A6L7LE42-F1
#
_entry.id   AF-A0A6L7LE42-F1
#
_cell.length_a   1.000
_cell.length_b   1.000
_cell.length_c   1.000
_cell.angle_alpha   90.00
_cell.angle_beta   90.00
_cell.angle_gamma   90.00
#
_symmetry.space_group_name_H-M   'P 1'
#
loop_
_entity.id
_entity.type
_entity.pdbx_description
1 polymer ?
#
loop_
_entity_poly.entity_id
_entity_poly.type
_entity_poly.pdbx_seq_one_letter_code
_entity_poly.pdbx_strand_id
1 'polypeptide(L)'
;MLTQLFPFASVTQTDPETGVTDSLHRRLDERGSDLRVFYTNTSAEYHRGDASLIHTDPDGTTDIDHSPNVRIYHFTGTEHGTGTWPPTDTSDSGEGISRTQNIRSVIDYAPLLRACLENLDRWVAEGVEPPPSKHPRIDDGTAVPTRKLRDTYDTIPGSNYPRRHPLPHRRNYALREDVEQVTKLPPDMGKVFGSLVPDVDSDGNEVAGITLPEIAVPLAAHTGWSLRHPDIGGDTQPLMFAGGTIPFAPDEEARESSGDPRPSIAERYSSKDEYLSRVRHAAVELVKQRYLLEQDISVCLQQAAKYWDHFTTNSDES
;
A
#
# COMPACT_ATOMS: atom_id res chain seq x y z
N MET A 1 -6.93 -15.85 10.17
CA MET A 1 -6.13 -14.60 10.26
C MET A 1 -4.67 -15.00 10.14
N LEU A 2 -3.94 -14.50 9.14
CA LEU A 2 -2.49 -14.73 8.99
C LEU A 2 -1.80 -14.23 10.26
N THR A 3 -0.88 -15.03 10.81
CA THR A 3 -0.12 -14.65 12.02
C THR A 3 1.26 -14.21 11.60
N GLN A 4 1.61 -12.96 11.88
CA GLN A 4 2.95 -12.42 11.68
C GLN A 4 3.91 -13.03 12.71
N LEU A 5 4.96 -13.69 12.25
CA LEU A 5 6.01 -14.28 13.09
C LEU A 5 7.38 -13.79 12.61
N PHE A 6 8.26 -13.49 13.55
CA PHE A 6 9.67 -13.23 13.28
C PHE A 6 10.36 -14.53 12.80
N PRO A 7 11.29 -14.49 11.84
CA PRO A 7 11.88 -13.32 11.17
C PRO A 7 11.05 -12.72 10.02
N PHE A 8 11.26 -11.43 9.75
CA PHE A 8 10.55 -10.68 8.68
C PHE A 8 11.46 -10.26 7.52
N ALA A 9 12.69 -9.84 7.81
CA ALA A 9 13.60 -9.31 6.81
C ALA A 9 14.40 -10.40 6.09
N SER A 10 14.96 -10.05 4.93
CA SER A 10 15.92 -10.90 4.23
C SER A 10 17.25 -11.01 4.98
N VAL A 11 17.67 -9.97 5.69
CA VAL A 11 18.92 -9.95 6.46
C VAL A 11 18.73 -10.41 7.90
N THR A 12 19.81 -10.88 8.52
CA THR A 12 19.82 -11.30 9.93
C THR A 12 19.45 -10.14 10.85
N GLN A 13 18.42 -10.37 11.67
CA GLN A 13 18.01 -9.47 12.74
C GLN A 13 17.98 -10.25 14.06
N THR A 14 17.97 -9.52 15.17
CA THR A 14 17.71 -10.09 16.50
C THR A 14 16.45 -9.44 17.04
N ASP A 15 15.47 -10.25 17.44
CA ASP A 15 14.31 -9.76 18.16
C ASP A 15 14.71 -9.40 19.61
N PRO A 16 14.62 -8.11 20.02
CA PRO A 16 15.09 -7.67 21.33
C PRO A 16 14.29 -8.24 22.51
N GLU A 17 13.04 -8.71 22.30
CA GLU A 17 12.24 -9.30 23.37
C GLU A 17 12.56 -10.79 23.59
N THR A 18 12.69 -11.55 22.50
CA THR A 18 12.86 -13.00 22.58
C THR A 18 14.33 -13.43 22.54
N GLY A 19 15.23 -12.57 22.06
CA GLY A 19 16.64 -12.88 21.82
C GLY A 19 16.89 -13.76 20.59
N VAL A 20 15.84 -14.17 19.87
CA VAL A 20 15.96 -14.99 18.66
C VAL A 20 16.66 -14.17 17.58
N THR A 21 17.66 -14.77 16.92
CA THR A 21 18.40 -14.17 15.82
C THR A 21 18.20 -15.02 14.56
N ASP A 22 17.58 -14.45 13.53
CA ASP A 22 17.25 -15.17 12.29
C ASP A 22 17.00 -14.19 11.12
N SER A 23 16.83 -14.74 9.91
CA SER A 23 16.33 -14.02 8.73
C SER A 23 15.54 -14.95 7.81
N LEU A 24 14.68 -14.36 6.95
CA LEU A 24 13.98 -15.13 5.91
C LEU A 24 14.96 -15.77 4.92
N HIS A 25 16.14 -15.17 4.69
CA HIS A 25 17.12 -15.68 3.72
C HIS A 25 18.23 -16.51 4.36
N ARG A 26 18.23 -16.76 5.67
CA ARG A 26 19.36 -17.41 6.37
C ARG A 26 19.86 -18.68 5.64
N ARG A 27 18.95 -19.60 5.29
CA ARG A 27 19.30 -20.84 4.57
C ARG A 27 19.78 -20.61 3.13
N LEU A 28 19.31 -19.54 2.48
CA LEU A 28 19.76 -19.11 1.16
C LEU A 28 21.19 -18.56 1.23
N ASP A 29 21.46 -17.73 2.24
CA ASP A 29 22.77 -17.12 2.46
C ASP A 29 23.81 -18.16 2.88
N GLU A 30 23.46 -19.05 3.82
CA GLU A 30 24.33 -20.16 4.30
C GLU A 30 24.83 -21.06 3.17
N ARG A 31 24.04 -21.24 2.09
CA ARG A 31 24.41 -22.04 0.93
C ARG A 31 25.00 -21.24 -0.23
N GLY A 32 25.21 -19.94 -0.05
CA GLY A 32 25.73 -19.04 -1.10
C GLY A 32 24.78 -18.91 -2.30
N SER A 33 23.47 -18.85 -2.07
CA SER A 33 22.46 -18.79 -3.13
C SER A 33 22.43 -17.42 -3.80
N ASP A 34 22.61 -17.36 -5.13
CA ASP A 34 22.45 -16.13 -5.92
C ASP A 34 20.98 -15.78 -6.24
N LEU A 35 20.05 -16.19 -5.37
CA LEU A 35 18.62 -15.96 -5.61
C LEU A 35 18.33 -14.46 -5.59
N ARG A 36 17.68 -13.97 -6.64
CA ARG A 36 17.18 -12.59 -6.74
C ARG A 36 15.73 -12.54 -6.31
N VAL A 37 15.36 -11.60 -5.45
CA VAL A 37 14.02 -11.52 -4.87
C VAL A 37 13.50 -10.09 -4.91
N PHE A 38 12.27 -9.92 -5.41
CA PHE A 38 11.50 -8.69 -5.21
C PHE A 38 10.41 -8.94 -4.17
N TYR A 39 10.38 -8.11 -3.13
CA TYR A 39 9.25 -7.99 -2.23
C TYR A 39 8.39 -6.82 -2.68
N THR A 40 7.21 -7.12 -3.23
CA THR A 40 6.20 -6.11 -3.58
C THR A 40 5.12 -6.09 -2.53
N ASN A 41 4.84 -4.93 -1.95
CA ASN A 41 3.77 -4.72 -0.98
C ASN A 41 2.83 -3.63 -1.47
N THR A 42 1.56 -3.76 -1.11
CA THR A 42 0.57 -2.69 -1.29
C THR A 42 0.40 -1.94 0.04
N SER A 43 -0.34 -0.83 0.00
CA SER A 43 -0.73 -0.13 1.22
C SER A 43 -1.54 -1.01 2.17
N ALA A 44 -2.26 -2.01 1.66
CA ALA A 44 -3.01 -2.95 2.50
C ALA A 44 -2.08 -3.76 3.42
N GLU A 45 -0.89 -4.17 2.95
CA GLU A 45 0.08 -4.90 3.79
C GLU A 45 0.68 -3.99 4.88
N TYR A 46 0.94 -2.71 4.56
CA TYR A 46 1.39 -1.73 5.57
C TYR A 46 0.33 -1.53 6.66
N HIS A 47 -0.93 -1.34 6.28
CA HIS A 47 -2.02 -1.19 7.23
C HIS A 47 -2.43 -2.48 7.93
N ARG A 48 -2.06 -3.65 7.38
CA ARG A 48 -2.14 -4.97 8.04
C ARG A 48 -1.02 -5.17 9.07
N GLY A 49 0.09 -4.44 8.92
CA GLY A 49 1.13 -4.25 9.93
C GLY A 49 2.44 -5.02 9.71
N ASP A 50 2.62 -5.76 8.62
CA ASP A 50 3.88 -6.51 8.38
C ASP A 50 4.79 -5.93 7.31
N ALA A 51 4.27 -5.13 6.38
CA ALA A 51 5.11 -4.63 5.28
C ALA A 51 6.30 -3.79 5.74
N SER A 52 6.18 -2.99 6.82
CA SER A 52 7.33 -2.23 7.32
C SER A 52 8.40 -3.11 7.95
N LEU A 53 8.02 -4.26 8.52
CA LEU A 53 8.91 -5.12 9.30
C LEU A 53 9.95 -5.85 8.42
N ILE A 54 9.76 -5.85 7.10
CA ILE A 54 10.75 -6.41 6.16
C ILE A 54 11.92 -5.45 5.89
N HIS A 55 11.79 -4.17 6.28
CA HIS A 55 12.79 -3.10 6.07
C HIS A 55 13.02 -2.21 7.29
N THR A 56 12.47 -2.57 8.45
CA THR A 56 12.76 -1.97 9.76
C THR A 56 13.14 -3.04 10.78
N ASP A 57 13.76 -2.67 11.89
CA ASP A 57 13.97 -3.58 13.02
C ASP A 57 12.62 -4.04 13.64
N PRO A 58 12.59 -5.15 14.39
CA PRO A 58 11.33 -5.69 14.93
C PRO A 58 10.53 -4.71 15.81
N ASP A 59 11.20 -3.71 16.40
CA ASP A 59 10.58 -2.66 17.22
C ASP A 59 10.25 -1.38 16.42
N GLY A 60 10.55 -1.33 15.11
CA GLY A 60 10.17 -0.23 14.21
C GLY A 60 10.84 1.10 14.56
N THR A 61 12.09 1.04 15.01
CA THR A 61 12.89 2.16 15.51
C THR A 61 14.01 2.58 14.56
N THR A 62 14.48 1.69 13.69
CA THR A 62 15.50 1.97 12.69
C THR A 62 15.19 1.27 11.37
N ASP A 63 15.55 1.93 10.28
CA ASP A 63 15.62 1.28 8.97
C ASP A 63 16.71 0.19 9.01
N ILE A 64 16.50 -0.86 8.23
CA ILE A 64 17.50 -1.89 7.97
C ILE A 64 17.80 -1.98 6.48
N ASP A 65 19.06 -2.28 6.16
CA ASP A 65 19.44 -2.59 4.80
C ASP A 65 18.97 -4.00 4.42
N HIS A 66 18.70 -4.20 3.13
CA HIS A 66 18.42 -5.53 2.58
C HIS A 66 19.64 -6.03 1.80
N SER A 67 19.68 -7.34 1.54
CA SER A 67 20.72 -7.95 0.69
C SER A 67 20.79 -7.26 -0.69
N PRO A 68 21.99 -7.15 -1.32
CA PRO A 68 22.12 -6.66 -2.69
C PRO A 68 21.25 -7.41 -3.71
N ASN A 69 20.91 -8.67 -3.42
CA ASN A 69 20.08 -9.54 -4.24
C ASN A 69 18.57 -9.33 -4.02
N VAL A 70 18.19 -8.33 -3.22
CA VAL A 70 16.81 -8.01 -2.86
C VAL A 70 16.42 -6.63 -3.39
N ARG A 71 15.16 -6.48 -3.77
CA ARG A 71 14.47 -5.18 -3.88
C ARG A 71 13.16 -5.21 -3.11
N ILE A 72 12.81 -4.07 -2.55
CA ILE A 72 11.58 -3.88 -1.79
C ILE A 72 10.83 -2.71 -2.43
N TYR A 73 9.62 -2.99 -2.92
CA TYR A 73 8.77 -2.03 -3.60
C TYR A 73 7.43 -1.93 -2.89
N HIS A 74 7.06 -0.69 -2.57
CA HIS A 74 5.73 -0.33 -2.09
C HIS A 74 4.92 0.28 -3.23
N PHE A 75 3.74 -0.25 -3.52
CA PHE A 75 2.80 0.33 -4.48
C PHE A 75 1.79 1.19 -3.73
N THR A 76 1.90 2.50 -3.91
CA THR A 76 1.23 3.49 -3.05
C THR A 76 -0.28 3.49 -3.24
N GLY A 77 -1.04 3.68 -2.17
CA GLY A 77 -2.49 3.85 -2.19
C GLY A 77 -3.29 2.66 -2.73
N THR A 78 -2.69 1.47 -2.86
CA THR A 78 -3.37 0.32 -3.47
C THR A 78 -3.92 -0.66 -2.42
N GLU A 79 -5.02 -1.31 -2.78
CA GLU A 79 -5.55 -2.43 -2.00
C GLU A 79 -4.73 -3.71 -2.21
N HIS A 80 -5.04 -4.78 -1.49
CA HIS A 80 -4.28 -6.04 -1.55
C HIS A 80 -4.28 -6.68 -2.94
N GLY A 81 -5.39 -6.53 -3.67
CA GLY A 81 -5.54 -6.94 -5.06
C GLY A 81 -5.61 -5.72 -5.98
N THR A 82 -5.75 -5.97 -7.28
CA THR A 82 -6.02 -4.88 -8.22
C THR A 82 -7.41 -4.29 -7.98
N GLY A 83 -7.53 -2.98 -8.08
CA GLY A 83 -8.77 -2.25 -7.89
C GLY A 83 -9.88 -2.70 -8.83
N THR A 84 -11.12 -2.39 -8.44
CA THR A 84 -12.33 -2.77 -9.17
C THR A 84 -12.87 -1.60 -9.98
N TRP A 85 -13.27 -1.87 -11.22
CA TRP A 85 -13.97 -0.92 -12.09
C TRP A 85 -15.20 -1.58 -12.75
N PRO A 86 -16.37 -0.93 -12.84
CA PRO A 86 -16.69 0.45 -12.40
C PRO A 86 -16.64 0.63 -10.88
N PRO A 87 -16.58 1.90 -10.38
CA PRO A 87 -16.56 2.19 -8.94
C PRO A 87 -17.75 1.57 -8.22
N THR A 88 -17.46 0.89 -7.11
CA THR A 88 -18.45 0.19 -6.29
C THR A 88 -17.99 0.19 -4.83
N ASP A 89 -18.91 0.09 -3.89
CA ASP A 89 -18.63 -0.18 -2.48
C ASP A 89 -18.82 -1.67 -2.13
N THR A 90 -19.21 -2.52 -3.09
CA THR A 90 -19.48 -3.95 -2.90
C THR A 90 -18.50 -4.85 -3.65
N SER A 91 -18.21 -6.01 -3.09
CA SER A 91 -17.47 -7.09 -3.74
C SER A 91 -18.04 -8.45 -3.36
N ASP A 92 -18.22 -9.34 -4.32
CA ASP A 92 -18.58 -10.74 -4.04
C ASP A 92 -17.31 -11.53 -3.68
N SER A 93 -16.98 -11.52 -2.39
CA SER A 93 -16.07 -12.51 -1.83
C SER A 93 -16.87 -13.80 -1.69
N GLY A 94 -16.42 -14.96 -2.18
CA GLY A 94 -17.21 -16.22 -2.15
C GLY A 94 -17.76 -16.70 -0.78
N GLU A 95 -17.60 -15.90 0.29
CA GLU A 95 -18.22 -15.97 1.61
C GLU A 95 -19.48 -15.07 1.75
N GLY A 96 -19.89 -14.35 0.69
CA GLY A 96 -21.00 -13.40 0.65
C GLY A 96 -20.61 -12.00 0.19
N ILE A 97 -21.60 -11.12 -0.01
CA ILE A 97 -21.37 -9.72 -0.40
C ILE A 97 -20.65 -8.99 0.72
N SER A 98 -19.41 -8.57 0.46
CA SER A 98 -18.67 -7.64 1.29
C SER A 98 -18.96 -6.21 0.83
N ARG A 99 -19.02 -5.26 1.78
CA ARG A 99 -19.36 -3.85 1.53
C ARG A 99 -18.46 -2.91 2.34
N THR A 100 -18.00 -1.81 1.75
CA THR A 100 -17.13 -0.81 2.35
C THR A 100 -17.85 0.52 2.62
N GLN A 101 -17.32 1.34 3.53
CA GLN A 101 -17.84 2.70 3.75
C GLN A 101 -17.39 3.71 2.69
N ASN A 102 -16.21 3.51 2.11
CA ASN A 102 -15.73 4.26 0.96
C ASN A 102 -15.90 3.43 -0.32
N ILE A 103 -15.82 4.08 -1.47
CA ILE A 103 -15.71 3.40 -2.76
C ILE A 103 -14.47 2.49 -2.67
N ARG A 104 -14.55 1.27 -3.19
CA ARG A 104 -13.38 0.37 -3.27
C ARG A 104 -12.23 1.01 -4.04
N SER A 105 -11.01 0.52 -3.83
CA SER A 105 -9.90 1.00 -4.64
C SER A 105 -10.22 0.73 -6.11
N VAL A 106 -10.05 1.74 -6.95
CA VAL A 106 -10.16 1.63 -8.41
C VAL A 106 -8.79 1.37 -9.06
N ILE A 107 -7.70 1.51 -8.29
CA ILE A 107 -6.33 1.51 -8.81
C ILE A 107 -5.88 0.12 -9.26
N ASP A 108 -5.51 -0.01 -10.52
CA ASP A 108 -4.88 -1.21 -11.08
C ASP A 108 -3.35 -1.01 -11.18
N TYR A 109 -2.61 -1.73 -10.34
CA TYR A 109 -1.14 -1.71 -10.31
C TYR A 109 -0.47 -2.80 -11.14
N ALA A 110 -1.22 -3.53 -11.97
CA ALA A 110 -0.65 -4.51 -12.90
C ALA A 110 0.50 -3.95 -13.76
N PRO A 111 0.49 -2.70 -14.24
CA PRO A 111 1.63 -2.12 -14.96
C PRO A 111 2.95 -2.13 -14.18
N LEU A 112 2.91 -1.89 -12.86
CA LEU A 112 4.10 -1.93 -12.01
C LEU A 112 4.62 -3.37 -11.85
N LEU A 113 3.72 -4.35 -11.73
CA LEU A 113 4.08 -5.76 -11.68
C LEU A 113 4.72 -6.24 -12.98
N ARG A 114 4.22 -5.78 -14.14
CA ARG A 114 4.82 -6.10 -15.45
C ARG A 114 6.25 -5.59 -15.55
N ALA A 115 6.50 -4.34 -15.12
CA ALA A 115 7.84 -3.79 -15.05
C ALA A 115 8.73 -4.56 -14.07
N CYS A 116 8.20 -4.98 -12.91
CA CYS A 116 8.92 -5.85 -11.97
C CYS A 116 9.34 -7.17 -12.61
N LEU A 117 8.44 -7.83 -13.37
CA LEU A 117 8.74 -9.08 -14.04
C LEU A 117 9.87 -8.93 -15.06
N GLU A 118 9.80 -7.91 -15.94
CA GLU A 118 10.85 -7.67 -16.94
C GLU A 118 12.19 -7.32 -16.29
N ASN A 119 12.17 -6.48 -15.25
CA ASN A 119 13.38 -6.12 -14.52
C ASN A 119 14.00 -7.32 -13.80
N LEU A 120 13.19 -8.21 -13.23
CA LEU A 120 13.68 -9.42 -12.56
C LEU A 120 14.28 -10.41 -13.55
N ASP A 121 13.63 -10.61 -14.71
CA ASP A 121 14.14 -11.45 -15.79
C ASP A 121 15.52 -10.96 -16.26
N ARG A 122 15.65 -9.66 -16.59
CA ARG A 122 16.93 -9.07 -17.00
C ARG A 122 17.98 -9.11 -15.90
N TRP A 123 17.58 -8.99 -14.63
CA TRP A 123 18.51 -9.12 -13.52
C TRP A 123 19.11 -10.52 -13.43
N VAL A 124 18.26 -11.55 -13.59
CA VAL A 124 18.67 -12.95 -13.51
C VAL A 124 19.42 -13.41 -14.77
N ALA A 125 18.92 -13.07 -15.96
CA ALA A 125 19.44 -13.56 -17.24
C ALA A 125 20.66 -12.78 -17.74
N GLU A 126 20.70 -11.46 -17.50
CA GLU A 126 21.69 -10.55 -18.10
C GLU A 126 22.56 -9.85 -17.05
N GLY A 127 22.24 -9.98 -15.75
CA GLY A 127 22.92 -9.24 -14.69
C GLY A 127 22.60 -7.74 -14.67
N VAL A 128 21.56 -7.30 -15.39
CA VAL A 128 21.17 -5.89 -15.44
C VAL A 128 20.45 -5.53 -14.15
N GLU A 129 21.08 -4.69 -13.33
CA GLU A 129 20.54 -4.32 -12.03
C GLU A 129 19.20 -3.56 -12.17
N PRO A 130 18.15 -3.96 -11.42
CA PRO A 130 16.86 -3.30 -11.45
C PRO A 130 16.92 -1.96 -10.71
N PRO A 131 15.87 -1.12 -10.83
CA PRO A 131 15.76 0.11 -10.03
C PRO A 131 15.98 -0.14 -8.53
N PRO A 132 16.44 0.87 -7.77
CA PRO A 132 16.60 0.73 -6.32
C PRO A 132 15.24 0.53 -5.64
N SER A 133 15.25 -0.06 -4.45
CA SER A 133 14.07 -0.18 -3.59
C SER A 133 13.39 1.18 -3.38
N LYS A 134 12.06 1.17 -3.30
CA LYS A 134 11.24 2.35 -3.00
C LYS A 134 10.13 1.95 -2.04
N HIS A 135 10.26 2.39 -0.81
CA HIS A 135 9.35 2.16 0.30
C HIS A 135 9.50 3.31 1.31
N PRO A 136 8.53 3.53 2.22
CA PRO A 136 8.68 4.47 3.31
C PRO A 136 9.89 4.11 4.19
N ARG A 137 10.55 5.13 4.75
CA ARG A 137 11.72 5.02 5.63
C ARG A 137 11.61 5.90 6.87
N ILE A 138 12.27 5.49 7.94
CA ILE A 138 12.32 6.26 9.20
C ILE A 138 13.27 7.45 9.04
N ASP A 139 14.42 7.24 8.41
CA ASP A 139 15.49 8.23 8.25
C ASP A 139 15.12 9.46 7.42
N ASP A 140 14.20 9.33 6.46
CA ASP A 140 13.64 10.43 5.68
C ASP A 140 12.26 10.91 6.17
N GLY A 141 11.75 10.30 7.26
CA GLY A 141 10.50 10.68 7.91
C GLY A 141 9.22 10.22 7.20
N THR A 142 9.31 9.36 6.18
CA THR A 142 8.16 8.88 5.41
C THR A 142 7.52 7.60 5.97
N ALA A 143 8.16 6.91 6.91
CA ALA A 143 7.58 5.82 7.69
C ALA A 143 7.13 6.31 9.06
N VAL A 144 5.84 6.20 9.36
CA VAL A 144 5.23 6.82 10.55
C VAL A 144 4.28 5.86 11.27
N PRO A 145 4.03 6.04 12.58
CA PRO A 145 2.97 5.32 13.26
C PRO A 145 1.60 5.71 12.69
N THR A 146 0.68 4.75 12.56
CA THR A 146 -0.69 4.97 12.06
C THR A 146 -1.41 6.14 12.73
N ARG A 147 -1.18 6.35 14.03
CA ARG A 147 -1.79 7.47 14.77
C ARG A 147 -1.48 8.84 14.17
N LYS A 148 -0.31 9.04 13.56
CA LYS A 148 0.08 10.31 12.93
C LYS A 148 -0.85 10.69 11.78
N LEU A 149 -1.30 9.71 11.00
CA LEU A 149 -2.17 9.94 9.84
C LEU A 149 -3.54 10.53 10.21
N ARG A 150 -3.94 10.43 11.48
CA ARG A 150 -5.19 11.03 11.98
C ARG A 150 -5.20 12.54 11.79
N ASP A 151 -4.04 13.19 11.93
CA ASP A 151 -3.93 14.64 11.81
C ASP A 151 -4.37 15.11 10.42
N THR A 152 -4.15 14.31 9.37
CA THR A 152 -4.64 14.56 8.02
C THR A 152 -6.08 14.08 7.84
N TYR A 153 -6.36 12.79 8.08
CA TYR A 153 -7.66 12.23 7.71
C TYR A 153 -8.84 12.75 8.55
N ASP A 154 -8.59 13.28 9.75
CA ASP A 154 -9.64 13.91 10.57
C ASP A 154 -10.10 15.25 9.98
N THR A 155 -9.33 15.83 9.07
CA THR A 155 -9.72 17.04 8.32
C THR A 155 -10.50 16.73 7.05
N ILE A 156 -10.48 15.48 6.56
CA ILE A 156 -11.11 15.07 5.30
C ILE A 156 -12.51 14.49 5.60
N PRO A 157 -13.60 15.17 5.21
CA PRO A 157 -14.95 14.68 5.40
C PRO A 157 -15.16 13.31 4.72
N GLY A 158 -15.82 12.38 5.43
CA GLY A 158 -16.12 11.06 4.87
C GLY A 158 -14.89 10.14 4.68
N SER A 159 -13.70 10.52 5.17
CA SER A 159 -12.51 9.66 5.07
C SER A 159 -12.63 8.34 5.81
N ASN A 160 -13.45 8.31 6.88
CA ASN A 160 -13.69 7.13 7.71
C ASN A 160 -12.40 6.44 8.19
N TYR A 161 -11.40 7.24 8.60
CA TYR A 161 -10.11 6.72 9.04
C TYR A 161 -10.25 5.68 10.18
N PRO A 162 -9.64 4.48 10.07
CA PRO A 162 -9.74 3.46 11.10
C PRO A 162 -9.17 3.96 12.42
N ARG A 163 -9.95 3.80 13.51
CA ARG A 163 -9.47 4.16 14.85
C ARG A 163 -8.79 2.99 15.57
N ARG A 164 -8.97 1.78 15.03
CA ARG A 164 -8.35 0.54 15.48
C ARG A 164 -7.53 -0.02 14.33
N HIS A 165 -6.22 -0.10 14.53
CA HIS A 165 -5.30 -0.70 13.58
C HIS A 165 -4.87 -2.09 14.08
N PRO A 166 -4.61 -3.03 13.17
CA PRO A 166 -3.91 -4.26 13.51
C PRO A 166 -2.59 -3.96 14.22
N LEU A 167 -2.34 -4.65 15.33
CA LEU A 167 -1.08 -4.60 16.06
C LEU A 167 -0.53 -6.03 16.10
N PRO A 168 0.35 -6.41 15.15
CA PRO A 168 1.02 -7.69 15.20
C PRO A 168 1.77 -7.85 16.53
N HIS A 169 1.52 -8.96 17.22
CA HIS A 169 2.20 -9.28 18.48
C HIS A 169 3.19 -10.41 18.27
N ARG A 170 4.28 -10.38 19.03
CA ARG A 170 5.09 -11.57 19.26
C ARG A 170 4.22 -12.66 19.90
N ARG A 171 4.31 -13.87 19.36
CA ARG A 171 3.53 -15.02 19.83
C ARG A 171 4.42 -16.23 19.98
N ASN A 172 4.43 -16.79 21.18
CA ASN A 172 5.13 -18.03 21.45
C ASN A 172 4.15 -19.21 21.48
N TYR A 173 4.15 -20.01 20.42
CA TYR A 173 3.36 -21.22 20.28
C TYR A 173 4.06 -22.48 20.84
N ALA A 174 5.22 -22.32 21.47
CA ALA A 174 6.10 -23.41 21.90
C ALA A 174 6.33 -24.41 20.74
N LEU A 175 6.81 -23.88 19.60
CA LEU A 175 7.06 -24.67 18.40
C LEU A 175 8.10 -25.74 18.69
N ARG A 176 7.77 -26.97 18.32
CA ARG A 176 8.73 -28.07 18.26
C ARG A 176 9.35 -28.10 16.86
N GLU A 177 10.61 -27.70 16.76
CA GLU A 177 11.34 -27.64 15.49
C GLU A 177 11.53 -29.02 14.84
N ASP A 178 11.51 -30.10 15.62
CA ASP A 178 11.73 -31.47 15.13
C ASP A 178 10.53 -32.07 14.40
N VAL A 179 9.33 -31.52 14.59
CA VAL A 179 8.08 -32.02 13.99
C VAL A 179 7.18 -30.92 13.42
N GLU A 180 7.68 -29.68 13.31
CA GLU A 180 6.95 -28.50 12.83
C GLU A 180 5.56 -28.33 13.48
N GLN A 181 5.44 -28.65 14.77
CA GLN A 181 4.15 -28.69 15.49
C GLN A 181 4.11 -27.63 16.60
N VAL A 182 3.02 -26.87 16.64
CA VAL A 182 2.69 -26.01 17.80
C VAL A 182 2.30 -26.89 18.99
N THR A 183 2.80 -26.57 20.18
CA THR A 183 2.46 -27.33 21.40
C THR A 183 1.65 -26.53 22.41
N LYS A 184 1.39 -25.24 22.13
CA LYS A 184 0.65 -24.34 23.01
C LYS A 184 -0.41 -23.52 22.25
N LEU A 185 -1.67 -23.60 22.72
CA LEU A 185 -2.81 -22.81 22.25
C LEU A 185 -3.72 -22.42 23.45
N PRO A 186 -4.05 -21.13 23.66
CA PRO A 186 -3.52 -19.97 22.93
C PRO A 186 -2.02 -19.75 23.20
N PRO A 187 -1.27 -19.10 22.29
CA PRO A 187 0.14 -18.80 22.49
C PRO A 187 0.35 -17.84 23.66
N ASP A 188 1.57 -17.80 24.22
CA ASP A 188 1.95 -16.67 25.06
C ASP A 188 2.08 -15.42 24.19
N MET A 189 1.47 -14.33 24.65
CA MET A 189 1.48 -13.05 23.97
C MET A 189 2.63 -12.19 24.50
N GLY A 190 3.53 -11.78 23.61
CA GLY A 190 4.57 -10.79 23.86
C GLY A 190 4.16 -9.38 23.44
N LYS A 191 5.14 -8.46 23.38
CA LYS A 191 4.89 -7.08 22.94
C LYS A 191 4.51 -7.03 21.46
N VAL A 192 3.90 -5.90 21.08
CA VAL A 192 3.63 -5.55 19.69
C VAL A 192 4.94 -5.36 18.93
N PHE A 193 4.97 -5.76 17.66
CA PHE A 193 6.00 -5.34 16.72
C PHE A 193 5.82 -3.86 16.35
N GLY A 194 6.90 -3.20 15.96
CA GLY A 194 6.90 -1.78 15.57
C GLY A 194 6.42 -1.54 14.16
N SER A 195 5.17 -1.90 13.87
CA SER A 195 4.57 -1.67 12.56
C SER A 195 4.44 -0.17 12.25
N LEU A 196 4.92 0.24 11.07
CA LEU A 196 4.82 1.60 10.53
C LEU A 196 4.05 1.58 9.20
N VAL A 197 3.55 2.75 8.80
CA VAL A 197 2.85 2.98 7.53
C VAL A 197 3.49 4.14 6.78
N PRO A 198 3.31 4.24 5.45
CA PRO A 198 3.71 5.43 4.71
C PRO A 198 2.99 6.67 5.24
N ASP A 199 3.71 7.78 5.34
CA ASP A 199 3.11 9.08 5.61
C ASP A 199 2.30 9.56 4.41
N VAL A 200 1.42 10.54 4.63
CA VAL A 200 0.51 11.07 3.60
C VAL A 200 0.64 12.57 3.44
N ASP A 201 0.34 13.06 2.23
CA ASP A 201 0.22 14.48 1.95
C ASP A 201 -1.09 15.07 2.51
N SER A 202 -1.33 16.36 2.27
CA SER A 202 -2.57 17.04 2.69
C SER A 202 -3.83 16.51 2.01
N ASP A 203 -3.70 15.80 0.89
CA ASP A 203 -4.81 15.21 0.17
C ASP A 203 -5.18 13.82 0.72
N GLY A 204 -4.31 13.23 1.54
CA GLY A 204 -4.46 11.88 2.07
C GLY A 204 -3.88 10.79 1.17
N ASN A 205 -3.02 11.15 0.21
CA ASN A 205 -2.27 10.21 -0.63
C ASN A 205 -0.87 9.98 -0.05
N GLU A 206 -0.38 8.75 -0.15
CA GLU A 206 0.92 8.36 0.41
C GLU A 206 2.09 9.01 -0.35
N VAL A 207 3.11 9.47 0.39
CA VAL A 207 4.24 10.24 -0.16
C VAL A 207 5.48 9.40 -0.49
N ALA A 208 5.50 8.12 -0.12
CA ALA A 208 6.64 7.23 -0.32
C ALA A 208 6.22 5.92 -0.99
N GLY A 209 7.11 5.38 -1.83
CA GLY A 209 6.86 4.19 -2.65
C GLY A 209 6.94 4.49 -4.15
N ILE A 210 6.38 3.58 -4.95
CA ILE A 210 6.21 3.73 -6.39
C ILE A 210 4.76 4.16 -6.64
N THR A 211 4.60 5.43 -7.01
CA THR A 211 3.29 6.04 -7.23
C THR A 211 2.87 5.94 -8.68
N LEU A 212 1.73 5.31 -8.93
CA LEU A 212 1.12 5.26 -10.27
C LEU A 212 0.72 6.66 -10.76
N PRO A 213 0.72 6.92 -12.07
CA PRO A 213 0.35 8.23 -12.63
C PRO A 213 -1.02 8.76 -12.16
N GLU A 214 -1.98 7.85 -11.96
CA GLU A 214 -3.36 8.14 -11.51
C GLU A 214 -3.43 8.61 -10.05
N ILE A 215 -2.41 8.30 -9.24
CA ILE A 215 -2.29 8.77 -7.85
C ILE A 215 -1.39 10.01 -7.81
N ALA A 216 -0.33 10.05 -8.62
CA ALA A 216 0.59 11.19 -8.72
C ALA A 216 -0.09 12.46 -9.27
N VAL A 217 -1.16 12.28 -10.06
CA VAL A 217 -2.02 13.35 -10.58
C VAL A 217 -3.45 13.05 -10.09
N PRO A 218 -3.75 13.33 -8.81
CA PRO A 218 -4.90 12.74 -8.16
C PRO A 218 -6.23 13.42 -8.55
N LEU A 219 -7.27 12.59 -8.69
CA LEU A 219 -8.69 13.00 -8.69
C LEU A 219 -9.41 12.58 -7.38
N ALA A 220 -8.71 11.80 -6.55
CA ALA A 220 -9.18 11.26 -5.29
C ALA A 220 -7.98 10.98 -4.37
N ALA A 221 -8.26 10.76 -3.09
CA ALA A 221 -7.32 10.07 -2.21
C ALA A 221 -7.52 8.56 -2.31
N HIS A 222 -6.43 7.81 -2.40
CA HIS A 222 -6.45 6.35 -2.49
C HIS A 222 -5.76 5.72 -1.28
N THR A 223 -6.43 4.76 -0.65
CA THR A 223 -6.01 4.18 0.64
C THR A 223 -5.89 2.67 0.54
N GLY A 224 -4.93 2.08 1.26
CA GLY A 224 -4.81 0.62 1.43
C GLY A 224 -5.81 0.00 2.40
N TRP A 225 -6.75 0.79 2.90
CA TRP A 225 -7.73 0.39 3.90
C TRP A 225 -9.09 0.97 3.53
N SER A 226 -10.15 0.29 3.93
CA SER A 226 -11.49 0.85 4.06
C SER A 226 -12.22 0.18 5.22
N LEU A 227 -13.05 0.93 5.94
CA LEU A 227 -13.91 0.36 6.96
C LEU A 227 -15.05 -0.46 6.34
N ARG A 228 -15.54 -1.44 7.10
CA ARG A 228 -16.74 -2.22 6.77
C ARG A 228 -17.96 -1.31 6.78
N HIS A 229 -18.88 -1.52 5.83
CA HIS A 229 -20.16 -0.82 5.84
C HIS A 229 -21.05 -1.28 7.02
N PRO A 230 -21.83 -0.39 7.66
CA PRO A 230 -22.72 -0.76 8.77
C PRO A 230 -23.65 -1.94 8.48
N ASP A 231 -24.15 -2.05 7.24
CA ASP A 231 -25.04 -3.15 6.79
C ASP A 231 -24.45 -4.55 6.95
N ILE A 232 -23.13 -4.69 6.97
CA ILE A 232 -22.45 -5.98 7.16
C ILE A 232 -21.86 -6.15 8.56
N GLY A 233 -22.18 -5.22 9.48
CA GLY A 233 -21.71 -5.19 10.86
C GLY A 233 -20.20 -4.91 11.01
N GLY A 234 -19.78 -4.54 12.22
CA GLY A 234 -18.38 -4.24 12.52
C GLY A 234 -17.86 -2.99 11.81
N ASP A 235 -18.70 -1.97 11.66
CA ASP A 235 -18.45 -0.69 11.00
C ASP A 235 -17.15 0.02 11.42
N THR A 236 -16.68 -0.18 12.64
CA THR A 236 -15.40 0.37 13.11
C THR A 236 -14.15 -0.45 12.75
N GLN A 237 -14.33 -1.59 12.06
CA GLN A 237 -13.25 -2.50 11.67
C GLN A 237 -12.89 -2.32 10.19
N PRO A 238 -11.59 -2.36 9.83
CA PRO A 238 -11.19 -2.48 8.44
C PRO A 238 -11.79 -3.74 7.81
N LEU A 239 -12.31 -3.61 6.58
CA LEU A 239 -12.63 -4.76 5.77
C LEU A 239 -11.31 -5.37 5.26
N MET A 240 -11.12 -6.67 5.47
CA MET A 240 -9.89 -7.36 5.09
C MET A 240 -9.60 -7.14 3.60
N PHE A 241 -8.33 -6.80 3.30
CA PHE A 241 -7.81 -6.60 1.94
C PHE A 241 -8.39 -5.41 1.16
N ALA A 242 -9.36 -4.70 1.73
CA ALA A 242 -10.05 -3.61 1.05
C ALA A 242 -9.27 -2.31 1.15
N GLY A 243 -9.04 -1.67 0.00
CA GLY A 243 -8.65 -0.27 -0.07
C GLY A 243 -9.83 0.63 -0.39
N GLY A 244 -9.58 1.93 -0.34
CA GLY A 244 -10.58 2.96 -0.52
C GLY A 244 -10.21 3.95 -1.62
N THR A 245 -11.23 4.54 -2.21
CA THR A 245 -11.17 5.74 -3.05
C THR A 245 -12.06 6.80 -2.41
N ILE A 246 -11.48 7.94 -2.06
CA ILE A 246 -12.16 9.09 -1.47
C ILE A 246 -12.08 10.25 -2.46
N PRO A 247 -13.09 10.44 -3.33
CA PRO A 247 -13.06 11.44 -4.38
C PRO A 247 -12.82 12.85 -3.85
N PHE A 248 -12.18 13.69 -4.66
CA PHE A 248 -12.23 15.13 -4.45
C PHE A 248 -13.57 15.68 -4.92
N ALA A 249 -13.97 16.84 -4.40
CA ALA A 249 -15.12 17.55 -4.92
C ALA A 249 -14.92 17.89 -6.41
N PRO A 250 -15.96 17.80 -7.26
CA PRO A 250 -15.83 18.14 -8.68
C PRO A 250 -15.51 19.62 -8.91
N ASP A 251 -16.08 20.51 -8.09
CA ASP A 251 -15.94 21.96 -8.17
C ASP A 251 -15.90 22.64 -6.79
N GLU A 252 -15.71 23.96 -6.79
CA GLU A 252 -15.59 24.79 -5.59
C GLU A 252 -16.88 24.77 -4.74
N GLU A 253 -18.06 24.79 -5.38
CA GLU A 253 -19.35 24.78 -4.68
C GLU A 253 -19.56 23.47 -3.90
N ALA A 254 -19.28 22.33 -4.53
CA ALA A 254 -19.33 21.03 -3.88
C ALA A 254 -18.28 20.89 -2.76
N ARG A 255 -17.09 21.46 -2.95
CA ARG A 255 -16.03 21.49 -1.93
C ARG A 255 -16.47 22.28 -0.70
N GLU A 256 -16.94 23.50 -0.88
CA GLU A 256 -17.39 24.37 0.22
C GLU A 256 -18.58 23.75 0.96
N SER A 257 -19.54 23.16 0.22
CA SER A 257 -20.72 22.53 0.80
C SER A 257 -20.39 21.30 1.66
N SER A 258 -19.39 20.52 1.27
CA SER A 258 -18.93 19.35 2.02
C SER A 258 -17.95 19.71 3.15
N GLY A 259 -17.38 20.93 3.13
CA GLY A 259 -16.34 21.36 4.05
C GLY A 259 -14.99 20.65 3.82
N ASP A 260 -14.76 20.13 2.62
CA ASP A 260 -13.52 19.44 2.27
C ASP A 260 -12.37 20.46 2.12
N PRO A 261 -11.27 20.35 2.90
CA PRO A 261 -10.16 21.29 2.79
C PRO A 261 -9.33 21.11 1.51
N ARG A 262 -9.49 19.99 0.80
CA ARG A 262 -8.71 19.67 -0.39
C ARG A 262 -9.24 20.46 -1.59
N PRO A 263 -8.37 21.02 -2.45
CA PRO A 263 -8.81 21.62 -3.71
C PRO A 263 -9.67 20.66 -4.54
N SER A 264 -10.76 21.18 -5.10
CA SER A 264 -11.63 20.47 -6.03
C SER A 264 -10.90 20.10 -7.33
N ILE A 265 -11.49 19.21 -8.12
CA ILE A 265 -10.94 18.81 -9.42
C ILE A 265 -10.84 20.03 -10.35
N ALA A 266 -11.87 20.87 -10.41
CA ALA A 266 -11.88 22.09 -11.23
C ALA A 266 -10.83 23.14 -10.79
N GLU A 267 -10.48 23.21 -9.50
CA GLU A 267 -9.40 24.08 -9.01
C GLU A 267 -8.01 23.54 -9.36
N ARG A 268 -7.84 22.21 -9.49
CA ARG A 268 -6.56 21.55 -9.77
C ARG A 268 -6.19 21.54 -11.24
N TYR A 269 -7.17 21.31 -12.10
CA TYR A 269 -6.98 21.04 -13.52
C TYR A 269 -7.92 21.90 -14.37
N SER A 270 -7.35 22.66 -15.30
CA SER A 270 -8.15 23.53 -16.16
C SER A 270 -8.95 22.78 -17.22
N SER A 271 -8.55 21.54 -17.54
CA SER A 271 -9.23 20.70 -18.53
C SER A 271 -8.78 19.23 -18.44
N LYS A 272 -9.54 18.34 -19.08
CA LYS A 272 -9.17 16.93 -19.26
C LYS A 272 -7.83 16.77 -19.97
N ASP A 273 -7.57 17.58 -21.00
CA ASP A 273 -6.32 17.52 -21.77
C ASP A 273 -5.11 17.91 -20.92
N GLU A 274 -5.27 18.91 -20.04
CA GLU A 274 -4.24 19.35 -19.11
C GLU A 274 -3.92 18.26 -18.08
N TYR A 275 -4.97 17.67 -17.49
CA TYR A 275 -4.86 16.52 -16.59
C TYR A 275 -4.15 15.32 -17.26
N LEU A 276 -4.59 14.91 -18.46
CA LEU A 276 -3.97 13.79 -19.19
C LEU A 276 -2.52 14.09 -19.62
N SER A 277 -2.18 15.35 -19.86
CA SER A 277 -0.79 15.76 -20.11
C SER A 277 0.09 15.54 -18.87
N ARG A 278 -0.38 15.93 -17.68
CA ARG A 278 0.32 15.66 -16.41
C ARG A 278 0.45 14.17 -16.14
N VAL A 279 -0.61 13.39 -16.36
CA VAL A 279 -0.58 11.92 -16.22
C VAL A 279 0.46 11.31 -17.15
N ARG A 280 0.51 11.75 -18.41
CA ARG A 280 1.52 11.30 -19.37
C ARG A 280 2.93 11.61 -18.88
N HIS A 281 3.15 12.81 -18.34
CA HIS A 281 4.45 13.21 -17.79
C HIS A 281 4.87 12.27 -16.65
N ALA A 282 3.99 12.03 -15.68
CA ALA A 282 4.25 11.09 -14.59
C ALA A 282 4.57 9.67 -15.08
N ALA A 283 3.82 9.16 -16.07
CA ALA A 283 4.06 7.85 -16.67
C ALA A 283 5.44 7.77 -17.35
N VAL A 284 5.81 8.80 -18.13
CA VAL A 284 7.12 8.87 -18.80
C VAL A 284 8.27 8.89 -17.78
N GLU A 285 8.12 9.59 -16.66
CA GLU A 285 9.14 9.58 -15.61
C GLU A 285 9.30 8.19 -14.96
N LEU A 286 8.21 7.44 -14.73
CA LEU A 286 8.31 6.07 -14.25
C LEU A 286 8.99 5.13 -15.27
N VAL A 287 8.75 5.34 -16.57
CA VAL A 287 9.44 4.58 -17.63
C VAL A 287 10.93 4.86 -17.63
N LYS A 288 11.35 6.13 -17.53
CA LYS A 288 12.77 6.50 -17.40
C LYS A 288 13.43 5.84 -16.18
N GLN A 289 12.68 5.72 -15.09
CA GLN A 289 13.13 5.06 -13.86
C GLN A 289 13.01 3.52 -13.93
N ARG A 290 12.46 2.96 -15.01
CA ARG A 290 12.16 1.53 -15.23
C ARG A 290 11.15 0.92 -14.23
N TYR A 291 10.32 1.74 -13.58
CA TYR A 291 9.21 1.26 -12.75
C TYR A 291 7.91 1.05 -13.55
N LEU A 292 7.88 1.48 -14.81
CA LEU A 292 6.79 1.30 -15.76
C LEU A 292 7.36 0.91 -17.13
N LEU A 293 6.62 0.16 -17.92
CA LEU A 293 7.01 -0.14 -19.31
C LEU A 293 6.47 0.94 -20.25
N GLU A 294 7.17 1.22 -21.35
CA GLU A 294 6.76 2.25 -22.33
C GLU A 294 5.34 2.02 -22.87
N GLN A 295 5.02 0.76 -23.17
CA GLN A 295 3.68 0.34 -23.63
C GLN A 295 2.56 0.63 -22.63
N ASP A 296 2.87 0.64 -21.32
CA ASP A 296 1.90 0.86 -20.25
C ASP A 296 1.55 2.35 -20.05
N ILE A 297 2.28 3.29 -20.67
CA ILE A 297 1.86 4.71 -20.71
C ILE A 297 0.44 4.82 -21.28
N SER A 298 0.14 4.06 -22.32
CA SER A 298 -1.17 4.07 -22.96
C SER A 298 -2.29 3.51 -22.07
N VAL A 299 -1.95 2.53 -21.22
CA VAL A 299 -2.87 1.91 -20.25
C VAL A 299 -3.22 2.94 -19.17
N CYS A 300 -2.20 3.60 -18.59
CA CYS A 300 -2.42 4.63 -17.58
C CYS A 300 -3.27 5.80 -18.10
N LEU A 301 -3.04 6.24 -19.34
CA LEU A 301 -3.84 7.32 -19.94
C LEU A 301 -5.29 6.93 -20.18
N GLN A 302 -5.54 5.70 -20.62
CA GLN A 302 -6.90 5.20 -20.79
C GLN A 302 -7.63 5.11 -19.44
N GLN A 303 -6.94 4.66 -18.39
CA GLN A 303 -7.52 4.56 -17.07
C GLN A 303 -7.79 5.94 -16.47
N ALA A 304 -6.82 6.85 -16.53
CA ALA A 304 -6.97 8.23 -16.11
C ALA A 304 -8.12 8.95 -16.82
N ALA A 305 -8.29 8.74 -18.12
CA ALA A 305 -9.41 9.32 -18.87
C ALA A 305 -10.77 8.82 -18.37
N LYS A 306 -10.90 7.54 -18.02
CA LYS A 306 -12.12 6.98 -17.42
C LYS A 306 -12.40 7.57 -16.04
N TYR A 307 -11.35 7.77 -15.23
CA TYR A 307 -11.49 8.38 -13.90
C TYR A 307 -11.95 9.82 -14.00
N TRP A 308 -11.36 10.59 -14.91
CA TRP A 308 -11.81 11.94 -15.20
C TRP A 308 -13.29 11.96 -15.52
N ASP A 309 -13.73 11.19 -16.52
CA ASP A 309 -15.13 11.17 -16.95
C ASP A 309 -16.08 10.78 -15.83
N HIS A 310 -15.69 9.87 -14.94
CA HIS A 310 -16.53 9.48 -13.81
C HIS A 310 -16.59 10.55 -12.70
N PHE A 311 -15.43 11.07 -12.28
CA PHE A 311 -15.37 11.98 -11.13
C PHE A 311 -15.76 13.43 -11.46
N THR A 312 -15.80 13.82 -12.74
CA THR A 312 -16.23 15.17 -13.14
C THR A 312 -17.67 15.26 -13.66
N THR A 313 -18.32 14.14 -14.01
CA THR A 313 -19.63 14.17 -14.71
C THR A 313 -20.83 13.88 -13.79
N ASN A 314 -20.61 13.34 -12.59
CA ASN A 314 -21.69 13.00 -11.65
C ASN A 314 -22.24 14.20 -10.85
N SER A 315 -21.99 15.44 -11.28
CA SER A 315 -22.57 16.66 -10.70
C SER A 315 -24.04 16.89 -11.08
N ASP A 316 -24.62 16.10 -12.00
CA ASP A 316 -25.97 16.33 -12.56
C ASP A 316 -27.07 15.35 -12.11
N GLU A 317 -26.80 14.39 -11.22
CA GLU A 317 -27.83 13.48 -10.69
C GLU A 317 -27.96 13.57 -9.16
N SER A 318 -28.61 14.64 -8.70
CA SER A 318 -29.21 14.76 -7.36
C SER A 318 -30.72 14.94 -7.45
#